data_AF-A0A7S0HI98-F1
#
_entry.id   AF-A0A7S0HI98-F1
#
_cell.length_a   1.000
_cell.length_b   1.000
_cell.length_c   1.000
_cell.angle_alpha   90.00
_cell.angle_beta   90.00
_cell.angle_gamma   90.00
#
_symmetry.space_group_name_H-M   'P 1'
#
loop_
_entity.id
_entity.type
_entity.pdbx_description
1 polymer ?
#
loop_
_entity_poly.entity_id
_entity_poly.type
_entity_poly.pdbx_seq_one_letter_code
_entity_poly.pdbx_strand_id
1 'polypeptide(L)'
;DKLNAWKSEYDAIGAQGNVVSDMPQGGGIDALTRAAQLVPELTERKRLLDMHTNICTSLLSEIKERELDNFFSLESAIVSGSVYNAKSALMQVFGPDALGSPEDKLRLFVIYYLCNPSLSEADVAEYEGALSKL
;
A
#
# COMPACT_ATOMS: atom_id res chain seq x y z
N ASP A 1 6.14 -13.09 -10.11
CA ASP A 1 6.36 -11.63 -10.22
C ASP A 1 6.07 -11.19 -11.66
N LYS A 2 4.97 -10.45 -11.89
CA LYS A 2 4.48 -10.11 -13.24
C LYS A 2 5.46 -9.24 -14.03
N LEU A 3 6.26 -8.44 -13.33
CA LEU A 3 7.30 -7.61 -13.93
C LEU A 3 8.44 -8.46 -14.49
N ASN A 4 8.86 -9.50 -13.77
CA ASN A 4 9.92 -10.41 -14.24
C ASN A 4 9.44 -11.28 -15.42
N ALA A 5 8.16 -11.68 -15.43
CA ALA A 5 7.55 -12.34 -16.57
C ALA A 5 7.54 -11.43 -17.81
N TRP A 6 7.16 -10.16 -17.66
CA TRP A 6 7.23 -9.17 -18.74
C TRP A 6 8.66 -8.95 -19.26
N LYS A 7 9.66 -8.84 -18.37
CA LYS A 7 11.07 -8.67 -18.76
C LYS A 7 11.54 -9.83 -19.63
N SER A 8 11.26 -11.06 -19.21
CA SER A 8 11.60 -12.28 -19.96
C SER A 8 10.96 -12.29 -21.37
N GLU A 9 9.69 -11.87 -21.47
CA GLU A 9 8.95 -11.82 -22.74
C GLU A 9 9.49 -10.71 -23.68
N TYR A 10 9.82 -9.54 -23.13
CA TYR A 10 10.42 -8.44 -23.88
C TYR A 10 11.83 -8.81 -24.40
N ASP A 11 12.66 -9.41 -23.55
CA ASP A 11 14.01 -9.86 -23.89
C ASP A 11 13.98 -10.96 -24.97
N ALA A 12 12.97 -11.85 -24.94
CA ALA A 12 12.77 -12.87 -25.97
C ALA A 12 12.45 -12.28 -27.35
N ILE A 13 11.67 -11.20 -27.42
CA ILE A 13 11.39 -10.48 -28.68
C ILE A 13 12.65 -9.75 -29.18
N GLY A 14 13.41 -9.12 -28.27
CA GLY A 14 14.68 -8.48 -28.60
C GLY A 14 15.72 -9.47 -29.15
N ALA A 15 15.79 -10.66 -28.55
CA ALA A 15 16.65 -11.74 -29.03
C ALA A 15 16.25 -12.24 -30.43
N GLN A 16 14.95 -12.36 -30.71
CA GLN A 16 14.46 -12.74 -32.04
C GLN A 16 14.77 -11.68 -33.11
N GLY A 17 14.70 -10.38 -32.77
CA GLY A 17 15.08 -9.29 -33.67
C GLY A 17 16.57 -9.30 -34.04
N ASN A 18 17.44 -9.74 -33.12
CA ASN A 18 18.90 -9.79 -33.34
C ASN A 18 19.35 -11.01 -34.17
N VAL A 19 18.54 -12.08 -34.24
CA VAL A 19 18.80 -13.28 -35.07
C VAL A 19 18.43 -13.04 -36.54
N VAL A 20 17.57 -12.06 -36.81
CA VAL A 20 17.09 -11.71 -38.17
C VAL A 20 18.18 -11.07 -39.05
N SER A 21 19.21 -10.45 -38.46
CA SER A 21 20.29 -9.82 -39.23
C SER A 21 21.17 -10.81 -40.01
N ASP A 22 21.10 -12.11 -39.70
CA ASP A 22 21.96 -13.17 -40.26
C ASP A 22 21.23 -14.19 -41.16
N MET A 23 19.94 -13.98 -41.50
CA MET A 23 19.15 -14.92 -42.33
C MET A 23 18.94 -14.45 -43.79
N PRO A 24 18.75 -15.37 -44.77
CA PRO A 24 18.46 -15.03 -46.15
C PRO A 24 17.14 -14.24 -46.26
N GLN A 25 17.09 -13.29 -47.21
CA GLN A 25 16.15 -12.15 -47.34
C GLN A 25 14.62 -12.43 -47.34
N GLY A 26 14.14 -13.65 -47.07
CA GLY A 26 12.71 -14.00 -47.07
C GLY A 26 12.04 -14.15 -45.70
N GLY A 27 12.78 -14.56 -44.64
CA GLY A 27 12.18 -14.88 -43.33
C GLY A 27 12.22 -13.77 -42.28
N GLY A 28 13.05 -12.74 -42.50
CA GLY A 28 13.27 -11.66 -41.55
C GLY A 28 12.12 -10.65 -41.43
N ILE A 29 11.37 -10.44 -42.51
CA ILE A 29 10.30 -9.43 -42.58
C ILE A 29 9.12 -9.81 -41.68
N ASP A 30 8.76 -11.10 -41.59
CA ASP A 30 7.67 -11.59 -40.75
C ASP A 30 7.97 -11.51 -39.26
N ALA A 31 9.24 -11.68 -38.88
CA ALA A 31 9.70 -11.55 -37.50
C ALA A 31 9.75 -10.07 -37.08
N LEU A 32 10.25 -9.19 -37.96
CA LEU A 32 10.25 -7.74 -37.73
C LEU A 32 8.83 -7.16 -37.67
N THR A 33 7.93 -7.62 -38.54
CA THR A 33 6.52 -7.18 -38.54
C THR A 33 5.81 -7.61 -37.27
N ARG A 34 6.05 -8.84 -36.77
CA ARG A 34 5.52 -9.30 -35.49
C ARG A 34 6.10 -8.51 -34.31
N ALA A 35 7.42 -8.28 -34.29
CA ALA A 35 8.04 -7.44 -33.28
C ALA A 35 7.47 -6.01 -33.28
N ALA A 36 7.24 -5.42 -34.45
CA ALA A 36 6.65 -4.10 -34.59
C ALA A 36 5.22 -3.99 -34.03
N GLN A 37 4.46 -5.08 -34.02
CA GLN A 37 3.12 -5.14 -33.43
C GLN A 37 3.16 -5.42 -31.91
N LEU A 38 4.03 -6.32 -31.47
CA LEU A 38 4.12 -6.77 -30.08
C LEU A 38 4.82 -5.77 -29.15
N VAL A 39 5.78 -4.98 -29.65
CA VAL A 39 6.50 -3.99 -28.83
C VAL A 39 5.57 -2.90 -28.26
N PRO A 40 4.67 -2.26 -29.06
CA PRO A 40 3.68 -1.34 -28.52
C PRO A 40 2.77 -1.97 -27.45
N GLU A 41 2.32 -3.20 -27.68
CA GLU A 41 1.47 -3.95 -26.74
C GLU A 41 2.20 -4.22 -25.42
N LEU A 42 3.44 -4.72 -25.47
CA LEU A 42 4.25 -4.95 -24.30
C LEU A 42 4.59 -3.64 -23.57
N THR A 43 4.78 -2.55 -24.30
CA THR A 43 5.03 -1.23 -23.70
C THR A 43 3.83 -0.73 -22.92
N GLU A 44 2.62 -0.88 -23.47
CA GLU A 44 1.39 -0.52 -22.75
C GLU A 44 1.17 -1.42 -21.53
N ARG A 45 1.43 -2.73 -21.68
CA ARG A 45 1.39 -3.67 -20.54
C ARG A 45 2.36 -3.28 -19.43
N LYS A 46 3.58 -2.86 -19.78
CA LYS A 46 4.54 -2.32 -18.81
C LYS A 46 4.04 -1.05 -18.15
N ARG A 47 3.48 -0.11 -18.90
CA ARG A 47 2.92 1.15 -18.36
C ARG A 47 1.88 0.87 -17.29
N LEU A 48 1.00 -0.12 -17.49
CA LEU A 48 0.01 -0.54 -16.50
C LEU A 48 0.65 -1.18 -15.26
N LEU A 49 1.66 -2.05 -15.46
CA LEU A 49 2.40 -2.66 -14.35
C LEU A 49 3.15 -1.61 -13.51
N ASP A 50 3.80 -0.65 -14.16
CA ASP A 50 4.51 0.45 -13.50
C ASP A 50 3.53 1.34 -12.73
N MET A 51 2.37 1.64 -13.30
CA MET A 51 1.30 2.38 -12.62
C MET A 51 0.83 1.67 -11.36
N HIS A 52 0.51 0.36 -11.43
CA HIS A 52 0.11 -0.40 -10.24
C HIS A 52 1.24 -0.50 -9.21
N THR A 53 2.49 -0.67 -9.66
CA THR A 53 3.66 -0.74 -8.77
C THR A 53 3.83 0.57 -8.02
N ASN A 54 3.73 1.70 -8.72
CA ASN A 54 3.80 3.03 -8.10
C ASN A 54 2.70 3.24 -7.06
N ILE A 55 1.44 2.91 -7.39
CA ILE A 55 0.33 2.98 -6.42
C ILE A 55 0.63 2.12 -5.19
N CYS A 56 1.04 0.86 -5.39
CA CYS A 56 1.36 -0.04 -4.29
C CYS A 56 2.51 0.50 -3.43
N THR A 57 3.56 1.05 -4.03
CA THR A 57 4.70 1.63 -3.30
C THR A 57 4.28 2.87 -2.52
N SER A 58 3.48 3.76 -3.11
CA SER A 58 2.94 4.93 -2.41
C SER A 58 2.06 4.53 -1.23
N LEU A 59 1.12 3.59 -1.43
CA LEU A 59 0.27 3.07 -0.35
C LEU A 59 1.09 2.40 0.75
N LEU A 60 2.13 1.64 0.39
CA LEU A 60 3.01 1.01 1.37
C LEU A 60 3.81 2.05 2.18
N SER A 61 4.21 3.17 1.57
CA SER A 61 4.87 4.27 2.29
C SER A 61 3.90 4.89 3.30
N GLU A 62 2.69 5.24 2.86
CA GLU A 62 1.65 5.83 3.72
C GLU A 62 1.28 4.93 4.91
N ILE A 63 1.12 3.63 4.67
CA ILE A 63 0.82 2.65 5.74
C ILE A 63 1.93 2.65 6.79
N LYS A 64 3.20 2.69 6.36
CA LYS A 64 4.36 2.67 7.27
C LYS A 64 4.52 3.98 8.02
N GLU A 65 4.44 5.12 7.32
CA GLU A 65 4.62 6.45 7.90
C GLU A 65 3.56 6.75 8.97
N ARG A 66 2.36 6.19 8.82
CA ARG A 66 1.25 6.36 9.76
C ARG A 66 1.04 5.18 10.72
N GLU A 67 1.86 4.12 10.62
CA GLU A 67 1.71 2.86 11.36
C GLU A 67 0.26 2.32 11.36
N LEU A 68 -0.40 2.33 10.20
CA LEU A 68 -1.82 1.97 10.11
C LEU A 68 -2.10 0.52 10.52
N ASP A 69 -1.10 -0.36 10.44
CA ASP A 69 -1.16 -1.73 10.92
C ASP A 69 -1.32 -1.79 12.45
N ASN A 70 -0.65 -0.90 13.19
CA ASN A 70 -0.78 -0.79 14.64
C ASN A 70 -2.17 -0.26 15.04
N PHE A 71 -2.64 0.80 14.37
CA PHE A 71 -4.00 1.31 14.58
C PHE A 71 -5.05 0.23 14.32
N PHE A 72 -4.96 -0.48 13.19
CA PHE A 72 -5.91 -1.54 12.84
C PHE A 72 -5.91 -2.70 13.86
N SER A 73 -4.74 -3.10 14.34
CA SER A 73 -4.59 -4.15 15.37
C SER A 73 -5.28 -3.73 16.67
N LEU A 74 -5.03 -2.49 17.12
CA LEU A 74 -5.63 -1.95 18.34
C LEU A 74 -7.15 -1.74 18.19
N GLU A 75 -7.62 -1.17 17.07
CA GLU A 75 -9.04 -1.04 16.74
C GLU A 75 -9.74 -2.42 16.80
N SER A 76 -9.15 -3.44 16.17
CA SER A 76 -9.70 -4.80 16.15
C SER A 76 -9.79 -5.40 17.55
N ALA A 77 -8.74 -5.21 18.37
CA ALA A 77 -8.71 -5.71 19.74
C ALA A 77 -9.71 -4.98 20.66
N ILE A 78 -9.95 -3.67 20.43
CA ILE A 78 -10.98 -2.89 21.13
C ILE A 78 -12.36 -3.43 20.79
N VAL A 79 -12.64 -3.63 19.50
CA VAL A 79 -13.93 -4.15 19.02
C VAL A 79 -14.19 -5.56 19.54
N SER A 80 -13.15 -6.40 19.64
CA SER A 80 -13.28 -7.76 20.19
C SER A 80 -13.29 -7.82 21.72
N GLY A 81 -13.13 -6.69 22.42
CA GLY A 81 -13.03 -6.63 23.88
C GLY A 81 -11.79 -7.33 24.44
N SER A 82 -10.78 -7.59 23.61
CA SER A 82 -9.57 -8.33 23.99
C SER A 82 -8.42 -7.43 24.46
N VAL A 83 -8.59 -6.10 24.42
CA VAL A 83 -7.59 -5.16 24.93
C VAL A 83 -7.55 -5.19 26.46
N TYR A 84 -6.40 -5.59 26.98
CA TYR A 84 -6.04 -5.38 28.38
C TYR A 84 -5.52 -3.94 28.56
N ASN A 85 -6.04 -3.22 29.55
CA ASN A 85 -5.65 -1.83 29.87
C ASN A 85 -5.79 -0.82 28.70
N ALA A 86 -6.98 -0.75 28.09
CA ALA A 86 -7.25 0.11 26.93
C ALA A 86 -6.86 1.58 27.14
N LYS A 87 -7.05 2.13 28.35
CA LYS A 87 -6.65 3.51 28.68
C LYS A 87 -5.16 3.76 28.46
N SER A 88 -4.31 2.84 28.92
CA SER A 88 -2.85 2.95 28.77
C SER A 88 -2.45 2.89 27.29
N ALA A 89 -3.03 1.97 26.52
CA ALA A 89 -2.75 1.81 25.10
C ALA A 89 -3.15 3.07 24.30
N LEU A 90 -4.32 3.64 24.59
CA LEU A 90 -4.80 4.87 23.93
C LEU A 90 -3.90 6.06 24.26
N MET A 91 -3.53 6.25 25.53
CA MET A 91 -2.66 7.37 25.91
C MET A 91 -1.25 7.27 25.31
N GLN A 92 -0.74 6.06 25.07
CA GLN A 92 0.51 5.87 24.33
C GLN A 92 0.37 6.34 22.87
N VAL A 93 -0.74 5.99 22.21
CA VAL A 93 -1.03 6.41 20.82
C VAL A 93 -1.30 7.90 20.71
N PHE A 94 -1.85 8.53 21.75
CA PHE A 94 -2.07 9.99 21.81
C PHE A 94 -0.82 10.77 22.23
N GLY A 95 0.30 10.10 22.49
CA GLY A 95 1.56 10.75 22.82
C GLY A 95 2.10 11.62 21.67
N PRO A 96 2.95 12.63 22.00
CA PRO A 96 3.52 13.55 21.00
C PRO A 96 4.47 12.88 20.02
N ASP A 97 5.14 11.80 20.44
CA ASP A 97 6.09 11.05 19.61
C ASP A 97 5.45 9.86 18.88
N ALA A 98 4.14 9.62 19.08
CA ALA A 98 3.44 8.51 18.45
C ALA A 98 3.05 8.85 17.00
N LEU A 99 3.29 7.90 16.10
CA LEU A 99 2.94 8.01 14.68
C LEU A 99 1.41 7.99 14.47
N GLY A 100 1.02 8.26 13.21
CA GLY A 100 -0.38 8.39 12.82
C GLY A 100 -0.86 9.84 12.81
N SER A 101 -1.85 10.11 11.95
CA SER A 101 -2.43 11.45 11.85
C SER A 101 -3.38 11.76 13.03
N PRO A 102 -3.68 13.04 13.30
CA PRO A 102 -4.72 13.40 14.27
C PRO A 102 -6.07 12.73 13.96
N GLU A 103 -6.40 12.53 12.68
CA GLU A 103 -7.62 11.85 12.24
C GLU A 103 -7.60 10.36 12.62
N ASP A 104 -6.46 9.67 12.46
CA ASP A 104 -6.31 8.25 12.86
C ASP A 104 -6.52 8.09 14.37
N LYS A 105 -5.91 8.98 15.16
CA LYS A 105 -6.01 9.00 16.62
C LYS A 105 -7.43 9.30 17.08
N LEU A 106 -8.11 10.26 16.45
CA LEU A 106 -9.51 10.57 16.72
C LEU A 106 -10.43 9.41 16.35
N ARG A 107 -10.24 8.77 15.18
CA ARG A 107 -11.04 7.62 14.75
C ARG A 107 -10.92 6.46 15.73
N LEU A 108 -9.70 6.15 16.17
CA LEU A 108 -9.44 5.14 17.20
C LEU A 108 -10.20 5.46 18.50
N PHE A 109 -10.16 6.71 18.96
CA PHE A 109 -10.90 7.13 20.15
C PHE A 109 -12.41 6.96 19.99
N VAL A 110 -12.97 7.34 18.84
CA VAL A 110 -14.41 7.17 18.56
C VAL A 110 -14.81 5.70 18.60
N ILE A 111 -14.00 4.81 18.00
CA ILE A 111 -14.22 3.36 18.06
C ILE A 111 -14.22 2.89 19.52
N TYR A 112 -13.22 3.30 20.30
CA TYR A 112 -13.14 2.97 21.73
C TYR A 112 -14.36 3.45 22.51
N TYR A 113 -14.78 4.69 22.30
CA TYR A 113 -15.92 5.29 22.96
C TYR A 113 -17.23 4.53 22.66
N LEU A 114 -17.46 4.18 21.39
CA LEU A 114 -18.63 3.41 20.98
C LEU A 114 -18.66 2.00 21.57
N CYS A 115 -17.50 1.37 21.75
CA CYS A 115 -17.37 0.05 22.38
C CYS A 115 -17.47 0.10 23.93
N ASN A 116 -17.33 1.27 24.55
CA ASN A 116 -17.27 1.43 26.01
C ASN A 116 -18.30 2.48 26.48
N PRO A 117 -19.61 2.14 26.48
CA PRO A 117 -20.68 3.08 26.79
C PRO A 117 -20.70 3.57 28.26
N SER A 118 -19.89 2.98 29.13
CA SER A 118 -19.81 3.32 30.56
C SER A 118 -18.59 4.19 30.92
N LEU A 119 -17.98 4.88 29.95
CA LEU A 119 -16.90 5.83 30.19
C LEU A 119 -17.38 7.00 31.06
N SER A 120 -16.62 7.35 32.10
CA SER A 120 -16.93 8.49 32.95
C SER A 120 -16.66 9.81 32.24
N GLU A 121 -17.37 10.88 32.61
CA GLU A 121 -17.10 12.23 32.06
C GLU A 121 -15.65 12.68 32.32
N ALA A 122 -15.07 12.26 33.45
CA ALA A 122 -13.68 12.56 33.79
C ALA A 122 -12.70 11.88 32.84
N ASP A 123 -12.93 10.61 32.48
CA ASP A 123 -12.10 9.90 31.51
C ASP A 123 -12.22 10.53 30.11
N VAL A 124 -13.45 10.89 29.70
CA VAL A 124 -13.69 11.55 28.41
C VAL A 124 -12.94 12.89 28.33
N ALA A 125 -13.01 13.71 29.37
CA ALA A 125 -12.29 14.99 29.43
C ALA A 125 -10.76 14.81 29.39
N GLU A 126 -10.23 13.73 29.98
CA GLU A 126 -8.81 13.39 29.92
C GLU A 126 -8.38 13.06 28.47
N TYR A 127 -9.16 12.22 27.76
CA TYR A 127 -8.88 11.89 26.36
C TYR A 127 -9.01 13.12 25.45
N GLU A 128 -10.03 13.98 25.66
CA GLU A 128 -10.19 15.24 24.92
C GLU A 128 -8.98 16.17 25.14
N GLY A 129 -8.50 16.26 26.37
CA GLY A 129 -7.30 17.02 26.72
C GLY A 129 -6.01 16.47 26.10
N ALA A 130 -5.94 15.18 25.79
CA ALA A 130 -4.84 14.57 25.05
C ALA A 130 -4.97 14.82 23.54
N LEU A 131 -6.16 14.59 22.98
CA LEU A 131 -6.44 14.73 21.54
C LEU A 131 -6.32 16.19 21.05
N SER A 132 -6.66 17.17 21.89
CA SER A 132 -6.54 18.60 21.56
C SER A 132 -5.10 19.11 21.44
N LYS A 133 -4.11 18.29 21.81
CA LYS A 133 -2.67 18.63 21.77
C LYS A 133 -1.93 17.95 20.61
N LEU A 134 -2.64 17.18 19.79
CA LEU A 134 -2.11 16.47 18.62
C LEU A 134 -1.78 17.39 17.44
#